data_AF-A0A7S1EWW6-F1
#
_entry.id   AF-A0A7S1EWW6-F1
#
_cell.length_a   1.000
_cell.length_b   1.000
_cell.length_c   1.000
_cell.angle_alpha   90.00
_cell.angle_beta   90.00
_cell.angle_gamma   90.00
#
_symmetry.space_group_name_H-M   'P 1'
#
loop_
_entity.id
_entity.type
_entity.pdbx_description
1 polymer ?
#
loop_
_entity_poly.entity_id
_entity_poly.type
_entity_poly.pdbx_seq_one_letter_code
_entity_poly.pdbx_strand_id
1 'polypeptide(L)'
;VDHVASSSFAFAAVTAGSVVTWGLARYGGTTEPVGGQLSDGVKQVVGNNFAFAAIKDHGSVVTWGNSRCGGNADQVAEELASGVREVVAGNCAFAALKTSGSVVTWGDRKFGGELDTCPRRGVVL
;
A
#
# COMPACT_ATOMS: atom_id res chain seq x y z
N VAL A 1 -13.36 -12.40 8.38
CA VAL A 1 -12.15 -12.04 7.61
C VAL A 1 -12.62 -11.67 6.24
N ASP A 2 -12.47 -10.41 5.90
CA ASP A 2 -13.08 -9.84 4.69
C ASP A 2 -12.07 -9.88 3.55
N HIS A 3 -10.79 -9.66 3.86
CA HIS A 3 -9.67 -9.77 2.92
C HIS A 3 -8.42 -10.34 3.60
N VAL A 4 -7.63 -11.12 2.86
CA VAL A 4 -6.30 -11.59 3.28
C VAL A 4 -5.30 -11.28 2.18
N ALA A 5 -4.12 -10.83 2.57
CA ALA A 5 -2.97 -10.63 1.70
C ALA A 5 -1.75 -11.36 2.26
N SER A 6 -0.84 -11.75 1.38
CA SER A 6 0.41 -12.42 1.71
C SER A 6 1.61 -11.68 1.13
N SER A 7 2.71 -11.68 1.86
CA SER A 7 4.05 -11.44 1.36
C SER A 7 4.86 -12.74 1.41
N SER A 8 6.16 -12.71 1.09
CA SER A 8 6.98 -13.92 1.03
C SER A 8 7.05 -14.69 2.36
N PHE A 9 6.95 -13.97 3.49
CA PHE A 9 7.09 -14.55 4.84
C PHE A 9 6.17 -13.92 5.89
N ALA A 10 5.15 -13.18 5.46
CA ALA A 10 4.16 -12.59 6.35
C ALA A 10 2.78 -12.55 5.71
N PHE A 11 1.77 -12.35 6.54
CA PHE A 11 0.38 -12.27 6.13
C PHE A 11 -0.29 -11.10 6.85
N ALA A 12 -1.32 -10.56 6.21
CA ALA A 12 -2.18 -9.54 6.75
C ALA A 12 -3.64 -9.91 6.45
N ALA A 13 -4.52 -9.72 7.42
CA ALA A 13 -5.94 -9.93 7.25
C ALA A 13 -6.73 -8.72 7.75
N VAL A 14 -7.77 -8.37 6.98
CA VAL A 14 -8.79 -7.41 7.37
C VAL A 14 -9.92 -8.14 8.08
N THR A 15 -10.24 -7.71 9.29
CA THR A 15 -11.35 -8.24 10.09
C THR A 15 -12.12 -7.08 10.71
N ALA A 16 -13.37 -6.90 10.30
CA ALA A 16 -14.25 -5.85 10.83
C ALA A 16 -13.61 -4.43 10.74
N GLY A 17 -12.92 -4.16 9.63
CA GLY A 17 -12.26 -2.87 9.39
C GLY A 17 -10.89 -2.71 10.06
N SER A 18 -10.42 -3.66 10.87
CA SER A 18 -9.08 -3.65 11.46
C SER A 18 -8.12 -4.59 10.74
N VAL A 19 -6.81 -4.34 10.81
CA VAL A 19 -5.77 -5.21 10.24
C VAL A 19 -5.03 -5.99 11.32
N VAL A 20 -4.99 -7.31 11.16
CA VAL A 20 -4.15 -8.21 11.93
C VAL A 20 -3.03 -8.71 11.04
N THR A 21 -1.79 -8.71 11.54
CA THR A 21 -0.61 -9.22 10.82
C THR A 21 0.09 -10.32 11.59
N TRP A 22 0.71 -11.24 10.86
CA TRP A 22 1.55 -12.29 11.43
C TRP A 22 2.69 -12.68 10.49
N GLY A 23 3.75 -13.27 11.04
CA GLY A 23 4.95 -13.68 10.30
C GLY A 23 6.17 -12.83 10.59
N LEU A 24 7.13 -12.79 9.67
CA LEU A 24 8.40 -12.08 9.88
C LEU A 24 8.23 -10.56 9.79
N ALA A 25 8.63 -9.85 10.83
CA ALA A 25 8.54 -8.38 10.92
C ALA A 25 9.14 -7.65 9.71
N ARG A 26 10.29 -8.11 9.20
CA ARG A 26 10.99 -7.51 8.05
C ARG A 26 10.22 -7.59 6.72
N TYR A 27 9.15 -8.40 6.66
CA TYR A 27 8.26 -8.53 5.50
C TYR A 27 6.85 -8.02 5.77
N GLY A 28 6.66 -7.24 6.86
CA GLY A 28 5.37 -6.67 7.23
C GLY A 28 4.52 -7.55 8.15
N GLY A 29 5.13 -8.53 8.82
CA GLY A 29 4.45 -9.36 9.83
C GLY A 29 4.15 -8.66 11.17
N THR A 30 4.45 -7.36 11.26
CA THR A 30 4.06 -6.48 12.38
C THR A 30 3.57 -5.15 11.84
N THR A 31 2.60 -4.56 12.53
CA THR A 31 2.05 -3.23 12.27
C THR A 31 2.38 -2.23 13.37
N GLU A 32 3.30 -2.53 14.29
CA GLU A 32 3.68 -1.65 15.41
C GLU A 32 3.85 -0.15 15.02
N PRO A 33 4.51 0.22 13.90
CA PRO A 33 4.66 1.63 13.53
C PRO A 33 3.37 2.33 13.09
N VAL A 34 2.36 1.59 12.65
CA VAL A 34 1.15 2.12 11.99
C VAL A 34 -0.15 1.56 12.58
N GLY A 35 -0.08 0.82 13.68
CA GLY A 35 -1.22 0.06 14.22
C GLY A 35 -2.43 0.92 14.56
N GLY A 36 -2.20 2.15 15.06
CA GLY A 36 -3.27 3.11 15.34
C GLY A 36 -4.00 3.61 14.09
N GLN A 37 -3.39 3.53 12.90
CA GLN A 37 -4.02 3.91 11.64
C GLN A 37 -4.83 2.75 11.01
N LEU A 38 -4.55 1.51 11.45
CA LEU A 38 -5.12 0.26 10.96
C LEU A 38 -6.10 -0.39 11.94
N SER A 39 -6.53 0.35 12.97
CA SER A 39 -7.49 -0.12 13.97
C SER A 39 -8.93 -0.15 13.45
N ASP A 40 -9.24 0.66 12.44
CA ASP A 40 -10.57 0.78 11.84
C ASP A 40 -10.54 1.23 10.37
N GLY A 41 -11.70 1.12 9.72
CA GLY A 41 -11.97 1.71 8.42
C GLY A 41 -11.06 1.21 7.30
N VAL A 42 -10.45 0.03 7.44
CA VAL A 42 -9.66 -0.61 6.38
C VAL A 42 -10.57 -1.47 5.51
N LYS A 43 -10.58 -1.17 4.22
CA LYS A 43 -11.40 -1.87 3.22
C LYS A 43 -10.66 -3.05 2.60
N GLN A 44 -9.38 -2.85 2.27
CA GLN A 44 -8.60 -3.84 1.53
C GLN A 44 -7.13 -3.73 1.93
N VAL A 45 -6.44 -4.87 1.92
CA VAL A 45 -4.98 -4.94 2.04
C VAL A 45 -4.41 -5.64 0.83
N VAL A 46 -3.27 -5.15 0.35
CA VAL A 46 -2.53 -5.66 -0.79
C VAL A 46 -1.07 -5.82 -0.39
N GLY A 47 -0.48 -6.97 -0.70
CA GLY A 47 0.91 -7.29 -0.35
C GLY A 47 1.78 -7.46 -1.59
N ASN A 48 3.03 -7.00 -1.50
CA ASN A 48 4.10 -7.45 -2.39
C ASN A 48 5.02 -8.43 -1.64
N ASN A 49 6.17 -8.79 -2.21
CA ASN A 49 7.05 -9.78 -1.60
C ASN A 49 7.58 -9.37 -0.22
N PHE A 50 7.60 -8.07 0.13
CA PHE A 50 8.30 -7.52 1.30
C PHE A 50 7.52 -6.47 2.10
N ALA A 51 6.40 -5.97 1.60
CA ALA A 51 5.63 -4.87 2.17
C ALA A 51 4.13 -5.03 1.88
N PHE A 52 3.32 -4.23 2.57
CA PHE A 52 1.88 -4.18 2.40
C PHE A 52 1.38 -2.74 2.29
N ALA A 53 0.23 -2.59 1.66
CA ALA A 53 -0.54 -1.36 1.57
C ALA A 53 -2.02 -1.66 1.93
N ALA A 54 -2.61 -0.85 2.81
CA ALA A 54 -4.01 -0.89 3.17
C ALA A 54 -4.74 0.30 2.59
N ILE A 55 -5.90 0.08 1.97
CA ILE A 55 -6.80 1.13 1.50
C ILE A 55 -7.90 1.32 2.56
N LYS A 56 -8.07 2.55 3.04
CA LYS A 56 -9.15 2.91 3.97
C LYS A 56 -10.43 3.29 3.24
N ASP A 57 -11.57 3.30 3.95
CA ASP A 57 -12.90 3.61 3.40
C ASP A 57 -12.99 5.00 2.74
N HIS A 58 -12.23 5.97 3.26
CA HIS A 58 -12.13 7.32 2.69
C HIS A 58 -11.07 7.44 1.57
N GLY A 59 -10.51 6.31 1.12
CA GLY A 59 -9.56 6.24 0.02
C GLY A 59 -8.16 6.75 0.37
N SER A 60 -7.77 6.81 1.64
CA SER A 60 -6.35 6.93 1.99
C SER A 60 -5.65 5.58 1.94
N VAL A 61 -4.32 5.63 1.84
CA VAL A 61 -3.48 4.44 1.89
C VAL A 61 -2.52 4.50 3.07
N VAL A 62 -2.37 3.38 3.78
CA VAL A 62 -1.38 3.20 4.84
C VAL A 62 -0.46 2.06 4.42
N THR A 63 0.86 2.27 4.48
CA THR A 63 1.86 1.28 4.07
C THR A 63 2.72 0.82 5.24
N TRP A 64 3.19 -0.43 5.20
CA TRP A 64 4.14 -0.96 6.18
C TRP A 64 4.99 -2.10 5.61
N GLY A 65 6.01 -2.52 6.37
CA GLY A 65 6.98 -3.53 5.97
C GLY A 65 8.28 -2.92 5.45
N ASN A 66 8.92 -3.56 4.47
CA ASN A 66 10.23 -3.11 3.98
C ASN A 66 10.14 -1.75 3.27
N SER A 67 10.83 -0.74 3.81
CA SER A 67 10.78 0.63 3.30
C SER A 67 11.22 0.76 1.84
N ARG A 68 12.21 -0.03 1.39
CA ARG A 68 12.70 0.02 0.01
C ARG A 68 11.71 -0.58 -0.98
N CYS A 69 10.86 -1.51 -0.54
CA CYS A 69 9.82 -2.13 -1.35
C CYS A 69 8.45 -1.48 -1.18
N GLY A 70 8.40 -0.19 -0.82
CA GLY A 70 7.14 0.56 -0.70
C GLY A 70 6.41 0.39 0.63
N GLY A 71 7.08 -0.14 1.66
CA GLY A 71 6.60 -0.07 3.05
C GLY A 71 6.69 1.35 3.64
N ASN A 72 7.46 2.24 2.99
CA ASN A 72 7.45 3.68 3.22
C ASN A 72 6.96 4.35 1.92
N ALA A 73 5.96 5.22 2.03
CA ALA A 73 5.37 5.98 0.94
C ALA A 73 5.41 7.50 1.19
N ASP A 74 6.33 7.99 2.03
CA ASP A 74 6.41 9.40 2.45
C ASP A 74 6.54 10.36 1.26
N GLN A 75 7.22 9.93 0.20
CA GLN A 75 7.41 10.74 -1.02
C GLN A 75 6.13 10.99 -1.81
N VAL A 76 5.08 10.19 -1.60
CA VAL A 76 3.79 10.28 -2.29
C VAL A 76 2.62 10.35 -1.29
N ALA A 77 2.91 10.71 -0.04
CA ALA A 77 1.95 10.66 1.06
C ALA A 77 0.75 11.58 0.82
N GLU A 78 0.97 12.76 0.23
CA GLU A 78 -0.11 13.71 -0.10
C GLU A 78 -1.06 13.13 -1.16
N GLU A 79 -0.50 12.47 -2.17
CA GLU A 79 -1.28 11.85 -3.24
C GLU A 79 -2.04 10.62 -2.76
N LEU A 80 -1.55 9.95 -1.71
CA LEU A 80 -2.17 8.79 -1.07
C LEU A 80 -3.09 9.14 0.12
N ALA A 81 -3.19 10.42 0.49
CA ALA A 81 -4.02 10.85 1.61
C ALA A 81 -5.53 10.68 1.37
N SER A 82 -5.97 10.70 0.10
CA SER A 82 -7.37 10.49 -0.27
C SER A 82 -7.56 10.14 -1.76
N GLY A 83 -8.74 9.62 -2.07
CA GLY A 83 -9.18 9.40 -3.45
C GLY A 83 -8.50 8.22 -4.14
N VAL A 84 -7.85 7.32 -3.41
CA VAL A 84 -7.38 6.04 -3.94
C VAL A 84 -8.54 5.06 -4.02
N ARG A 85 -8.76 4.49 -5.20
CA ARG A 85 -9.81 3.51 -5.47
C ARG A 85 -9.30 2.09 -5.37
N GLU A 86 -8.09 1.86 -5.88
CA GLU A 86 -7.50 0.54 -6.02
C GLU A 86 -5.98 0.64 -5.90
N VAL A 87 -5.37 -0.40 -5.32
CA VAL A 87 -3.92 -0.54 -5.22
C VAL A 87 -3.55 -1.91 -5.77
N VAL A 88 -2.51 -1.96 -6.59
CA VAL A 88 -1.92 -3.19 -7.10
C VAL A 88 -0.46 -3.28 -6.68
N ALA A 89 0.00 -4.50 -6.43
CA ALA A 89 1.38 -4.79 -6.04
C ALA A 89 2.16 -5.35 -7.23
N GLY A 90 3.38 -4.85 -7.41
CA GLY A 90 4.43 -5.51 -8.17
C GLY A 90 5.33 -6.35 -7.25
N ASN A 91 6.54 -6.70 -7.70
CA ASN A 91 7.46 -7.54 -6.92
C ASN A 91 8.02 -6.82 -5.67
N CYS A 92 8.35 -5.53 -5.80
CA CYS A 92 8.91 -4.66 -4.73
C CYS A 92 8.43 -3.20 -4.92
N ALA A 93 7.23 -3.03 -5.47
CA ALA A 93 6.63 -1.73 -5.76
C ALA A 93 5.09 -1.83 -5.70
N PHE A 94 4.43 -0.68 -5.70
CA PHE A 94 2.97 -0.58 -5.74
C PHE A 94 2.54 0.49 -6.74
N ALA A 95 1.31 0.37 -7.22
CA ALA A 95 0.61 1.41 -7.98
C ALA A 95 -0.80 1.61 -7.42
N ALA A 96 -1.19 2.86 -7.21
CA ALA A 96 -2.52 3.28 -6.78
C ALA A 96 -3.24 3.97 -7.93
N LEU A 97 -4.46 3.51 -8.23
CA LEU A 97 -5.37 4.19 -9.14
C LEU A 97 -6.28 5.13 -8.34
N LYS A 98 -6.25 6.42 -8.68
CA LYS A 98 -7.12 7.42 -8.06
C LYS A 98 -8.47 7.51 -8.75
N THR A 99 -9.48 8.01 -8.02
CA THR A 99 -10.82 8.29 -8.55
C THR A 99 -10.81 9.33 -9.68
N SER A 100 -9.81 10.21 -9.71
CA SER A 100 -9.55 11.15 -10.80
C SER A 100 -9.04 10.47 -12.09
N GLY A 101 -8.73 9.18 -12.05
CA GLY A 101 -8.13 8.44 -13.16
C GLY A 101 -6.60 8.48 -13.20
N SER A 102 -5.94 9.28 -12.35
CA SER A 102 -4.48 9.34 -12.28
C SER A 102 -3.89 8.16 -11.52
N VAL A 103 -2.67 7.75 -11.89
CA VAL A 103 -1.93 6.68 -11.22
C VAL A 103 -0.75 7.24 -10.44
N VAL A 104 -0.54 6.71 -9.23
CA VAL A 104 0.60 7.03 -8.35
C VAL A 104 1.36 5.74 -8.08
N THR A 105 2.68 5.75 -8.19
CA THR A 105 3.52 4.57 -7.92
C THR A 105 4.53 4.87 -6.83
N TRP A 106 4.91 3.85 -6.06
CA TRP A 106 5.98 3.97 -5.06
C TRP A 106 6.69 2.62 -4.84
N GLY A 107 7.86 2.65 -4.23
CA GLY A 107 8.70 1.49 -3.94
C GLY A 107 9.98 1.48 -4.78
N ASP A 108 10.51 0.29 -5.07
CA ASP A 108 11.80 0.19 -5.75
C ASP A 108 11.70 0.56 -7.24
N ARG A 109 12.54 1.50 -7.67
CA ARG A 109 12.62 2.02 -9.04
C ARG A 109 12.75 0.92 -10.09
N LYS A 110 13.54 -0.12 -9.81
CA LYS A 110 13.79 -1.24 -10.76
C LYS A 110 12.56 -2.10 -10.98
N PHE A 111 11.54 -1.98 -10.11
CA PHE A 111 10.30 -2.73 -10.16
C PHE A 111 9.08 -1.86 -10.45
N GLY A 112 9.29 -0.64 -10.99
CA GLY A 112 8.21 0.29 -11.34
C GLY A 112 7.73 1.16 -10.19
N GLY A 113 8.51 1.27 -9.10
CA GLY A 113 8.22 2.12 -7.95
C GLY A 113 8.41 3.61 -8.20
N GLU A 114 8.91 4.01 -9.36
CA GLU A 114 8.91 5.40 -9.80
C GLU A 114 8.36 5.49 -11.22
N LEU A 115 7.34 6.31 -11.38
CA LEU A 115 7.00 6.87 -12.67
C LEU A 115 7.92 8.08 -12.85
N ASP A 116 8.79 8.02 -13.86
CA ASP A 116 9.45 9.23 -14.37
C ASP A 116 8.33 10.18 -14.77
N THR A 117 8.11 11.19 -13.94
CA THR A 117 7.15 12.25 -14.22
C THR A 117 7.74 13.07 -15.35
N CYS A 118 7.44 12.70 -16.59
CA CYS A 118 7.49 13.68 -17.67
C CYS A 118 6.53 14.80 -17.26
N PRO A 119 7.00 16.04 -17.02
CA PRO A 119 6.18 17.04 -16.39
C PRO A 119 5.05 17.39 -17.36
N ARG A 120 3.82 17.15 -16.91
CA ARG A 120 2.53 17.39 -17.58
C ARG A 120 2.08 16.29 -18.55
N ARG A 121 1.49 15.24 -17.98
CA ARG A 121 0.03 15.02 -18.00
C ARG A 121 -0.21 13.74 -17.23
N GLY A 122 -1.13 13.79 -16.26
CA GLY A 122 -1.65 12.57 -15.65
C GLY A 122 -2.02 11.61 -16.76
N VAL A 123 -1.51 10.39 -16.68
CA VAL A 123 -2.01 9.30 -17.52
C VAL A 123 -3.46 9.11 -17.08
N VAL A 124 -4.37 9.68 -17.86
CA VAL A 124 -5.81 9.41 -17.81
C VAL A 124 -6.00 8.26 -18.80
N LEU A 125 -6.37 7.09 -18.29
CA LEU A 125 -6.89 6.00 -19.12
C LEU A 125 -8.32 6.32 -19.59
#